data_AF-A0A7C1C1L4-F1
#
_entry.id   AF-A0A7C1C1L4-F1
#
_cell.length_a   1.000
_cell.length_b   1.000
_cell.length_c   1.000
_cell.angle_alpha   90.00
_cell.angle_beta   90.00
_cell.angle_gamma   90.00
#
_symmetry.space_group_name_H-M   'P 1'
#
loop_
_entity.id
_entity.type
_entity.pdbx_description
1 polymer ?
#
loop_
_entity_poly.entity_id
_entity_poly.type
_entity_poly.pdbx_seq_one_letter_code
_entity_poly.pdbx_strand_id
1 'polypeptide(L)'
;MEEYDNNIQSTITVKILMSFFLVVALLICFITWSTQTILRHILIGYNLDRVLVSMITSQFIVQISAITLSGIVIALLMALLISRSITTPILRLRDQVLEISEGNLNMNIDVESDDEITELARAFESMTQKLRQHIETMEQQIEERTKSLQEKINELEMYKKLTVGRELKMIELKKHIQELEERLKEVIKEDVYNT
;
A
#
# COMPACT_ATOMS: atom_id res chain seq x y z
N MET A 1 -9.11 -11.58 -9.78
CA MET A 1 -10.17 -11.45 -8.76
C MET A 1 -10.26 -10.02 -8.22
N GLU A 2 -9.16 -9.25 -8.19
CA GLU A 2 -9.15 -7.83 -7.81
C GLU A 2 -10.03 -6.93 -8.68
N GLU A 3 -10.05 -7.12 -10.00
CA GLU A 3 -10.88 -6.29 -10.91
C GLU A 3 -12.40 -6.46 -10.64
N TYR A 4 -12.81 -7.60 -10.10
CA TYR A 4 -14.20 -7.84 -9.68
C TYR A 4 -14.52 -7.17 -8.34
N ASP A 5 -13.57 -7.16 -7.40
CA ASP A 5 -13.76 -6.58 -6.06
C ASP A 5 -13.76 -5.04 -6.10
N ASN A 6 -12.89 -4.43 -6.91
CA ASN A 6 -12.86 -2.98 -7.10
C ASN A 6 -14.13 -2.43 -7.75
N ASN A 7 -14.72 -3.19 -8.69
CA ASN A 7 -15.99 -2.83 -9.32
C ASN A 7 -17.15 -2.91 -8.32
N ILE A 8 -17.13 -3.91 -7.42
CA ILE A 8 -18.12 -4.05 -6.34
C ILE A 8 -17.97 -2.92 -5.32
N GLN A 9 -16.75 -2.59 -4.90
CA GLN A 9 -16.51 -1.58 -3.87
C GLN A 9 -16.81 -0.15 -4.34
N SER A 10 -16.50 0.15 -5.61
CA SER A 10 -16.97 1.38 -6.28
C SER A 10 -18.51 1.44 -6.31
N THR A 11 -19.16 0.34 -6.69
CA THR A 11 -20.62 0.24 -6.71
C THR A 11 -21.24 0.40 -5.31
N ILE A 12 -20.63 -0.15 -4.27
CA ILE A 12 -21.13 -0.05 -2.89
C ILE A 12 -21.04 1.40 -2.39
N THR A 13 -19.93 2.08 -2.62
CA THR A 13 -19.72 3.45 -2.13
C THR A 13 -20.67 4.44 -2.82
N VAL A 14 -20.88 4.29 -4.13
CA VAL A 14 -21.87 5.04 -4.90
C VAL A 14 -23.28 4.75 -4.40
N LYS A 15 -23.61 3.49 -4.08
CA LYS A 15 -24.91 3.12 -3.49
C LYS A 15 -25.12 3.74 -2.11
N ILE A 16 -24.09 3.80 -1.26
CA ILE A 16 -24.17 4.45 0.06
C ILE A 16 -24.44 5.95 -0.10
N LEU A 17 -23.69 6.63 -0.98
CA LEU A 17 -23.88 8.06 -1.26
C LEU A 17 -25.28 8.33 -1.83
N MET A 18 -25.72 7.52 -2.80
CA MET A 18 -27.08 7.62 -3.35
C MET A 18 -28.14 7.34 -2.30
N SER A 19 -27.95 6.35 -1.43
CA SER A 19 -28.87 6.06 -0.33
C SER A 19 -28.94 7.23 0.66
N PHE A 20 -27.80 7.85 0.98
CA PHE A 20 -27.77 9.04 1.83
C PHE A 20 -28.55 10.20 1.21
N PHE A 21 -28.31 10.51 -0.05
CA PHE A 21 -29.06 11.55 -0.77
C PHE A 21 -30.54 11.22 -0.93
N LEU A 22 -30.90 9.95 -1.12
CA LEU A 22 -32.29 9.49 -1.18
C LEU A 22 -32.98 9.70 0.16
N VAL A 23 -32.33 9.39 1.28
CA VAL A 23 -32.86 9.66 2.63
C VAL A 23 -33.08 11.16 2.83
N VAL A 24 -32.11 12.00 2.44
CA VAL A 24 -32.25 13.47 2.51
C VAL A 24 -33.44 13.96 1.67
N ALA A 25 -33.59 13.44 0.45
CA ALA A 25 -34.73 13.77 -0.43
C ALA A 25 -36.08 13.37 0.20
N LEU A 26 -36.16 12.18 0.80
CA LEU A 26 -37.36 11.72 1.51
C LEU A 26 -37.69 12.61 2.72
N LEU A 27 -36.68 13.05 3.47
CA LEU A 27 -36.87 13.98 4.58
C LEU A 27 -37.40 15.33 4.09
N ILE A 28 -36.86 15.89 3.00
CA ILE A 28 -37.37 17.13 2.38
C ILE A 28 -38.83 16.96 1.94
N CYS A 29 -39.16 15.83 1.31
CA CYS A 29 -40.53 15.51 0.90
C CYS A 29 -41.48 15.39 2.10
N PHE A 30 -41.03 14.75 3.19
CA PHE A 30 -41.82 14.63 4.41
C PHE A 30 -42.05 15.99 5.09
N ILE A 31 -41.03 16.83 5.18
CA ILE A 31 -41.12 18.18 5.76
C ILE A 31 -42.09 19.05 4.94
N THR A 32 -41.98 19.00 3.61
CA THR A 32 -42.89 19.75 2.73
C THR A 32 -44.33 19.25 2.84
N TRP A 33 -44.55 17.94 2.89
CA TRP A 33 -45.88 17.36 3.12
C TRP A 33 -46.48 17.75 4.49
N SER A 34 -45.65 17.74 5.54
CA SER A 34 -46.04 18.14 6.89
C SER A 34 -46.43 19.62 6.96
N THR A 35 -45.62 20.51 6.40
CA THR A 35 -45.91 21.95 6.39
C THR A 35 -47.18 22.30 5.62
N GLN A 36 -47.44 21.65 4.49
CA GLN A 36 -48.69 21.80 3.74
C GLN A 36 -49.93 21.36 4.54
N THR A 37 -49.82 20.25 5.26
CA THR A 37 -50.90 19.71 6.08
C THR A 37 -51.24 20.64 7.24
N ILE A 38 -50.22 21.15 7.92
CA ILE A 38 -50.38 22.10 9.05
C ILE A 38 -51.01 23.41 8.56
N LEU A 39 -50.50 23.98 7.46
CA LEU A 39 -51.03 25.23 6.89
C LEU A 39 -52.51 25.11 6.55
N ARG A 40 -52.92 24.01 5.90
CA ARG A 40 -54.33 23.75 5.55
C ARG A 40 -55.21 23.66 6.80
N HIS A 41 -54.76 22.96 7.84
CA HIS A 41 -55.52 22.83 9.08
C HIS A 41 -55.71 24.17 9.79
N ILE A 42 -54.65 24.98 9.87
CA ILE A 42 -54.70 26.33 10.45
C ILE A 42 -55.71 27.20 9.69
N LEU A 43 -55.64 27.20 8.36
CA LEU A 43 -56.49 28.05 7.52
C LEU A 43 -57.99 27.69 7.63
N ILE A 44 -58.32 26.40 7.70
CA ILE A 44 -59.70 25.94 7.97
C ILE A 44 -60.13 26.29 9.41
N GLY A 45 -59.20 26.21 10.37
CA GLY A 45 -59.45 26.58 11.77
C GLY A 45 -59.82 28.05 11.97
N TYR A 46 -59.39 28.95 11.08
CA TYR A 46 -59.77 30.36 11.09
C TYR A 46 -61.16 30.65 10.44
N ASN A 47 -61.95 29.61 10.13
CA ASN A 47 -63.24 29.74 9.42
C ASN A 47 -63.14 30.49 8.08
N LEU A 48 -61.97 30.47 7.43
CA LEU A 48 -61.85 30.96 6.06
C LEU A 48 -62.72 30.09 5.14
N ASP A 49 -63.35 30.73 4.17
CA ASP A 49 -64.15 30.03 3.16
C ASP A 49 -63.31 28.94 2.51
N ARG A 50 -63.86 27.73 2.39
CA ARG A 50 -63.16 26.55 1.86
C ARG A 50 -62.65 26.80 0.45
N VAL A 51 -63.35 27.64 -0.31
CA VAL A 51 -62.92 28.07 -1.65
C VAL A 51 -61.61 28.87 -1.55
N LEU A 52 -61.53 29.86 -0.68
CA LEU A 52 -60.33 30.68 -0.46
C LEU A 52 -59.14 29.82 0.02
N VAL A 53 -59.40 28.87 0.93
CA VAL A 53 -58.39 27.92 1.43
C VAL A 53 -57.81 27.07 0.30
N SER A 54 -58.67 26.55 -0.58
CA SER A 54 -58.24 25.72 -1.72
C SER A 54 -57.44 26.51 -2.75
N MET A 55 -57.79 27.77 -2.98
CA MET A 55 -57.05 28.66 -3.89
C MET A 55 -55.65 28.99 -3.37
N ILE A 56 -55.52 29.29 -2.07
CA ILE A 56 -54.23 29.60 -1.44
C ILE A 56 -53.33 28.35 -1.39
N THR A 57 -53.86 27.21 -0.95
CA THR A 57 -53.06 25.98 -0.78
C THR A 57 -52.58 25.41 -2.12
N SER A 58 -53.40 25.47 -3.19
CA SER A 58 -52.98 24.97 -4.52
C SER A 58 -51.82 25.75 -5.12
N GLN A 59 -51.79 27.08 -4.97
CA GLN A 59 -50.66 27.92 -5.39
C GLN A 59 -49.37 27.54 -4.67
N PHE A 60 -49.41 27.36 -3.35
CA PHE A 60 -48.24 26.95 -2.57
C PHE A 60 -47.77 25.53 -2.87
N ILE A 61 -48.69 24.59 -3.14
CA ILE A 61 -48.35 23.19 -3.49
C ILE A 61 -47.55 23.14 -4.80
N VAL A 62 -47.98 23.86 -5.83
CA VAL A 62 -47.28 23.87 -7.13
C VAL A 62 -45.88 24.47 -6.99
N GLN A 63 -45.73 25.59 -6.28
CA GLN A 63 -44.42 26.22 -6.07
C GLN A 63 -43.47 25.32 -5.27
N ILE A 64 -43.93 24.75 -4.15
CA ILE A 64 -43.11 23.90 -3.29
C ILE A 64 -42.73 22.59 -3.99
N SER A 65 -43.65 21.96 -4.72
CA SER A 65 -43.35 20.73 -5.48
C SER A 65 -42.32 20.97 -6.59
N ALA A 66 -42.40 22.11 -7.29
CA ALA A 66 -41.39 22.48 -8.29
C ALA A 66 -39.99 22.66 -7.66
N ILE A 67 -39.92 23.33 -6.50
CA ILE A 67 -38.66 23.50 -5.76
C ILE A 67 -38.12 22.15 -5.30
N THR A 68 -38.95 21.30 -4.70
CA THR A 68 -38.54 19.96 -4.25
C THR A 68 -38.02 19.11 -5.41
N LEU A 69 -38.73 19.10 -6.54
CA LEU A 69 -38.30 18.35 -7.73
C LEU A 69 -36.95 18.86 -8.26
N SER A 70 -36.78 20.18 -8.34
CA SER A 70 -35.50 20.77 -8.74
C SER A 70 -34.36 20.41 -7.79
N GLY A 71 -34.62 20.40 -6.47
CA GLY A 71 -33.66 20.01 -5.45
C GLY A 71 -33.22 18.55 -5.58
N ILE A 72 -34.17 17.64 -5.86
CA ILE A 72 -33.87 16.22 -6.10
C ILE A 72 -32.97 16.05 -7.33
N VAL A 73 -33.28 16.76 -8.42
CA VAL A 73 -32.48 16.71 -9.65
C VAL A 73 -31.06 17.23 -9.39
N ILE A 74 -30.93 18.36 -8.70
CA ILE A 74 -29.62 18.94 -8.34
C ILE A 74 -28.84 18.00 -7.43
N ALA A 75 -29.49 17.39 -6.43
CA ALA A 75 -28.87 16.43 -5.53
C ALA A 75 -28.32 15.21 -6.28
N LEU A 76 -29.10 14.67 -7.23
CA LEU A 76 -28.68 13.54 -8.08
C LEU A 76 -27.47 13.93 -8.94
N LEU A 77 -27.50 15.11 -9.55
CA LEU A 77 -26.39 15.63 -10.35
C LEU A 77 -25.12 15.81 -9.50
N MET A 78 -25.24 16.40 -8.31
CA MET A 78 -24.13 16.55 -7.37
C MET A 78 -23.54 15.20 -6.95
N ALA A 79 -24.38 14.21 -6.65
CA ALA A 79 -23.92 12.87 -6.30
C ALA A 79 -23.12 12.23 -7.44
N LEU A 80 -23.58 12.38 -8.69
CA LEU A 80 -22.87 11.89 -9.88
C LEU A 80 -21.54 12.63 -10.10
N LEU A 81 -21.52 13.95 -9.88
CA LEU A 81 -20.30 14.76 -9.99
C LEU A 81 -19.27 14.32 -8.96
N ILE A 82 -19.62 14.27 -7.67
CA ILE A 82 -18.72 13.85 -6.57
C ILE A 82 -18.19 12.43 -6.82
N SER A 83 -19.06 11.52 -7.24
CA SER A 83 -18.65 10.15 -7.54
C SER A 83 -17.56 10.13 -8.62
N ARG A 84 -17.69 10.94 -9.68
CA ARG A 84 -16.75 10.95 -10.80
C ARG A 84 -15.49 11.75 -10.52
N SER A 85 -15.60 12.88 -9.83
CA SER A 85 -14.47 13.80 -9.61
C SER A 85 -13.65 13.47 -8.36
N ILE A 86 -14.22 12.78 -7.37
CA ILE A 86 -13.54 12.50 -6.10
C ILE A 86 -13.45 10.99 -5.86
N THR A 87 -14.60 10.29 -5.84
CA THR A 87 -14.62 8.88 -5.43
C THR A 87 -13.87 7.97 -6.40
N THR A 88 -14.08 8.14 -7.72
CA THR A 88 -13.41 7.31 -8.72
C THR A 88 -11.89 7.50 -8.74
N PRO A 89 -11.33 8.74 -8.76
CA PRO A 89 -9.89 8.94 -8.68
C PRO A 89 -9.26 8.39 -7.40
N ILE A 90 -9.90 8.56 -6.24
CA ILE A 90 -9.39 8.02 -4.95
C ILE A 90 -9.31 6.49 -4.97
N LEU A 91 -10.34 5.82 -5.50
CA LEU A 91 -10.34 4.36 -5.60
C LEU A 91 -9.25 3.86 -6.55
N ARG A 92 -9.06 4.52 -7.70
CA ARG A 92 -7.96 4.19 -8.62
C ARG A 92 -6.60 4.37 -7.96
N LEU A 93 -6.38 5.48 -7.25
CA LEU A 93 -5.14 5.72 -6.53
C LEU A 93 -4.88 4.63 -5.49
N ARG A 94 -5.91 4.28 -4.71
CA ARG A 94 -5.83 3.19 -3.72
C ARG A 94 -5.40 1.88 -4.38
N ASP A 95 -6.01 1.52 -5.50
CA ASP A 95 -5.71 0.26 -6.19
C ASP A 95 -4.26 0.22 -6.66
N GLN A 96 -3.78 1.32 -7.25
CA GLN A 96 -2.37 1.45 -7.66
C GLN A 96 -1.41 1.34 -6.45
N VAL A 97 -1.75 1.97 -5.33
CA VAL A 97 -0.95 1.88 -4.10
C VAL A 97 -0.95 0.48 -3.49
N LEU A 98 -2.06 -0.25 -3.57
CA LEU A 98 -2.12 -1.64 -3.13
C LEU A 98 -1.22 -2.53 -3.98
N GLU A 99 -1.23 -2.37 -5.30
CA GLU A 99 -0.35 -3.14 -6.20
C GLU A 99 1.14 -2.87 -5.93
N ILE A 100 1.49 -1.61 -5.63
CA ILE A 100 2.84 -1.22 -5.17
C ILE A 100 3.18 -1.91 -3.84
N SER A 101 2.22 -2.02 -2.92
CA SER A 101 2.42 -2.68 -1.62
C SER A 101 2.63 -4.19 -1.74
N GLU A 102 2.14 -4.81 -2.82
CA GLU A 102 2.39 -6.22 -3.15
C GLU A 102 3.76 -6.45 -3.81
N GLY A 103 4.52 -5.39 -4.05
CA GLY A 103 5.89 -5.44 -4.57
C GLY A 103 6.04 -5.03 -6.03
N ASN A 104 4.95 -4.66 -6.73
CA ASN A 104 5.05 -4.13 -8.08
C ASN A 104 5.45 -2.64 -8.08
N LEU A 105 6.72 -2.37 -7.77
CA LEU A 105 7.23 -1.01 -7.71
C LEU A 105 7.41 -0.35 -9.07
N ASN A 106 7.23 -1.08 -10.18
CA ASN A 106 7.38 -0.54 -11.54
C ASN A 106 6.08 0.07 -12.09
N MET A 107 4.99 -0.06 -11.34
CA MET A 107 3.73 0.60 -11.68
C MET A 107 3.90 2.13 -11.66
N ASN A 108 3.24 2.80 -12.60
CA ASN A 108 3.17 4.26 -12.64
C ASN A 108 1.84 4.71 -12.03
N ILE A 109 1.89 5.66 -11.10
CA ILE A 109 0.67 6.23 -10.52
C ILE A 109 0.06 7.21 -11.53
N ASP A 110 -1.06 6.80 -12.14
CA ASP A 110 -1.78 7.59 -13.13
C ASP A 110 -3.18 7.92 -12.62
N VAL A 111 -3.32 9.15 -12.11
CA VAL A 111 -4.55 9.68 -11.56
C VAL A 111 -4.76 11.09 -12.14
N GLU A 112 -5.73 11.21 -13.03
CA GLU A 112 -6.15 12.49 -13.60
C GLU A 112 -7.12 13.17 -12.63
N SER A 113 -6.61 14.16 -11.89
CA SER A 113 -7.40 15.11 -11.09
C SER A 113 -6.69 16.48 -11.10
N ASP A 114 -7.42 17.57 -10.88
CA ASP A 114 -6.85 18.93 -10.87
C ASP A 114 -6.82 19.54 -9.44
N ASP A 115 -6.73 18.69 -8.42
CA ASP A 115 -6.91 19.06 -7.00
C ASP A 115 -5.91 18.35 -6.06
N GLU A 116 -6.23 18.31 -4.77
CA GLU A 116 -5.43 17.68 -3.71
C GLU A 116 -5.17 16.19 -3.96
N ILE A 117 -6.00 15.51 -4.77
CA ILE A 117 -5.81 14.09 -5.12
C ILE A 117 -4.55 13.91 -5.96
N THR A 118 -4.23 14.87 -6.84
CA THR A 118 -3.01 14.82 -7.66
C THR A 118 -1.75 15.10 -6.83
N GLU A 119 -1.85 15.96 -5.82
CA GLU A 119 -0.74 16.14 -4.87
C GLU A 119 -0.48 14.85 -4.09
N LEU A 120 -1.54 14.18 -3.64
CA LEU A 120 -1.44 12.89 -2.96
C LEU A 120 -0.83 11.80 -3.86
N ALA A 121 -1.26 11.72 -5.12
CA ALA A 121 -0.70 10.79 -6.10
C ALA A 121 0.81 11.01 -6.29
N ARG A 122 1.25 12.27 -6.41
CA ARG A 122 2.68 12.62 -6.51
C ARG A 122 3.47 12.27 -5.24
N ALA A 123 2.86 12.39 -4.07
CA ALA A 123 3.50 11.99 -2.81
C ALA A 123 3.75 10.47 -2.77
N PHE A 124 2.77 9.67 -3.19
CA PHE A 124 2.94 8.21 -3.32
C PHE A 124 3.97 7.83 -4.38
N GLU A 125 4.00 8.53 -5.51
CA GLU A 125 5.00 8.30 -6.56
C GLU A 125 6.42 8.55 -6.01
N SER A 126 6.63 9.66 -5.29
CA SER A 126 7.92 9.94 -4.65
C SER A 126 8.31 8.88 -3.62
N MET A 127 7.36 8.36 -2.84
CA MET A 127 7.62 7.28 -1.89
C MET A 127 8.05 5.99 -2.61
N THR A 128 7.36 5.63 -3.70
CA THR A 128 7.65 4.45 -4.51
C THR A 128 9.03 4.53 -5.14
N GLN A 129 9.41 5.70 -5.66
CA GLN A 129 10.76 5.94 -6.19
C GLN A 129 11.85 5.77 -5.13
N LYS A 130 11.64 6.31 -3.92
CA LYS A 130 12.57 6.13 -2.79
C LYS A 130 12.69 4.68 -2.38
N LEU A 131 11.58 3.94 -2.35
CA LEU A 131 11.57 2.52 -2.03
C LEU A 131 12.37 1.71 -3.07
N ARG A 132 12.19 2.00 -4.36
CA ARG A 132 12.97 1.38 -5.44
C ARG A 132 14.46 1.64 -5.29
N GLN A 133 14.86 2.90 -5.06
CA GLN A 133 16.26 3.26 -4.82
C GLN A 133 16.86 2.57 -3.60
N HIS A 134 16.09 2.40 -2.52
CA HIS A 134 16.54 1.69 -1.33
C HIS A 134 16.77 0.21 -1.62
N ILE A 135 15.90 -0.44 -2.38
CA ILE A 135 16.07 -1.85 -2.77
C ILE A 135 17.31 -2.02 -3.65
N GLU A 136 17.48 -1.18 -4.69
CA GLU A 136 18.67 -1.22 -5.55
C GLU A 136 19.96 -1.03 -4.76
N THR A 137 19.97 -0.11 -3.80
CA THR A 137 21.12 0.13 -2.91
C THR A 137 21.39 -1.09 -2.02
N MET A 138 20.35 -1.73 -1.49
CA MET A 138 20.48 -2.94 -0.67
C MET A 138 21.04 -4.11 -1.47
N GLU A 139 20.59 -4.30 -2.71
CA GLU A 139 21.09 -5.35 -3.61
C GLU A 139 22.58 -5.16 -3.91
N GLN A 140 23.00 -3.92 -4.21
CA GLN A 140 24.43 -3.60 -4.39
C GLN A 140 25.26 -3.92 -3.14
N GLN A 141 24.77 -3.53 -1.96
CA GLN A 141 25.45 -3.84 -0.70
C GLN A 141 25.53 -5.35 -0.46
N ILE A 142 24.48 -6.11 -0.78
CA ILE A 142 24.48 -7.57 -0.65
C ILE A 142 25.52 -8.19 -1.59
N GLU A 143 25.62 -7.71 -2.83
CA GLU A 143 26.62 -8.19 -3.79
C GLU A 143 28.05 -7.93 -3.30
N GLU A 144 28.33 -6.70 -2.88
CA GLU A 144 29.64 -6.31 -2.32
C GLU A 144 30.02 -7.16 -1.10
N ARG A 145 29.06 -7.38 -0.19
CA ARG A 145 29.29 -8.17 1.03
C ARG A 145 29.48 -9.64 0.70
N THR A 146 28.74 -10.18 -0.26
CA THR A 146 28.90 -11.56 -0.74
C THR A 146 30.27 -11.77 -1.35
N LYS A 147 30.74 -10.83 -2.18
CA LYS A 147 32.09 -10.86 -2.77
C LYS A 147 33.17 -10.81 -1.69
N SER A 148 33.07 -9.87 -0.75
CA SER A 148 34.03 -9.76 0.36
C SER A 148 34.05 -11.02 1.24
N LEU A 149 32.89 -11.64 1.47
CA LEU A 149 32.80 -12.88 2.23
C LEU A 149 33.49 -14.04 1.49
N GLN A 150 33.30 -14.13 0.17
CA GLN A 150 33.96 -15.14 -0.66
C GLN A 150 35.50 -14.97 -0.67
N GLU A 151 35.99 -13.73 -0.75
CA GLU A 151 37.42 -13.44 -0.65
C GLU A 151 38.01 -13.90 0.69
N LYS A 152 37.31 -13.63 1.80
CA LYS A 152 37.72 -14.10 3.14
C LYS A 152 37.68 -15.63 3.27
N ILE A 153 36.68 -16.29 2.70
CA ILE A 153 36.63 -17.76 2.67
C ILE A 153 37.85 -18.33 1.93
N ASN A 154 38.17 -17.79 0.75
CA ASN A 154 39.32 -18.22 -0.04
C ASN A 154 40.65 -18.00 0.72
N GLU A 155 40.78 -16.87 1.42
CA GLU A 155 41.94 -16.58 2.26
C GLU A 155 42.09 -17.61 3.40
N LEU A 156 41.00 -17.91 4.12
CA LEU A 156 40.99 -18.90 5.19
C LEU A 156 41.31 -20.31 4.69
N GLU A 157 40.82 -20.69 3.50
CA GLU A 157 41.16 -21.98 2.89
C GLU A 157 42.64 -22.08 2.54
N MET A 158 43.21 -21.00 1.98
CA MET A 158 44.64 -20.93 1.71
C MET A 158 45.45 -21.04 3.00
N TYR A 159 45.07 -20.28 4.03
CA TYR A 159 45.71 -20.32 5.35
C TYR A 159 45.66 -21.73 5.96
N LYS A 160 44.52 -22.42 5.86
CA LYS A 160 44.36 -23.80 6.32
C LYS A 160 45.29 -24.76 5.57
N LYS A 161 45.36 -24.68 4.23
CA LYS A 161 46.26 -25.52 3.41
C LYS A 161 47.73 -25.28 3.77
N LEU A 162 48.14 -24.02 3.95
CA LEU A 162 49.49 -23.67 4.38
C LEU A 162 49.81 -24.23 5.77
N THR A 163 48.88 -24.14 6.72
CA THR A 163 49.06 -24.63 8.09
C THR A 163 49.21 -26.17 8.12
N VAL A 164 48.33 -26.90 7.42
CA VAL A 164 48.43 -28.35 7.28
C VAL A 164 49.76 -28.75 6.62
N GLY A 165 50.18 -28.04 5.57
CA GLY A 165 51.47 -28.28 4.93
C GLY A 165 52.66 -28.07 5.88
N ARG A 166 52.61 -27.04 6.73
CA ARG A 166 53.62 -26.80 7.78
C ARG A 166 53.64 -27.91 8.82
N GLU A 167 52.48 -28.36 9.28
CA GLU A 167 52.38 -29.47 10.26
C GLU A 167 52.93 -30.78 9.70
N LEU A 168 52.60 -31.13 8.46
CA LEU A 168 53.13 -32.33 7.79
C LEU A 168 54.65 -32.28 7.66
N LYS A 169 55.20 -31.13 7.25
CA LYS A 169 56.65 -30.93 7.16
C LYS A 169 57.34 -31.08 8.52
N MET A 170 56.72 -30.58 9.59
CA MET A 170 57.22 -30.74 10.96
C MET A 170 57.26 -32.20 11.40
N ILE A 171 56.25 -32.99 11.05
CA ILE A 171 56.21 -34.43 11.34
C ILE A 171 57.33 -35.16 10.59
N GLU A 172 57.50 -34.88 9.29
CA GLU A 172 58.58 -35.44 8.48
C GLU A 172 59.96 -35.08 9.04
N LEU A 173 60.15 -33.83 9.42
CA LEU A 173 61.41 -33.35 9.99
C LEU A 173 61.72 -34.03 11.32
N LYS A 174 60.73 -34.19 12.20
CA LYS A 174 60.88 -34.93 13.46
C LYS A 174 61.29 -36.37 13.21
N LYS A 175 60.69 -37.04 12.22
CA LYS A 175 61.05 -38.41 11.85
C LYS A 175 62.51 -38.51 11.41
N HIS A 176 62.98 -37.61 10.54
CA HIS A 176 64.38 -37.56 10.14
C HIS A 176 65.34 -37.33 11.31
N ILE A 177 65.01 -36.42 12.23
CA ILE A 177 65.83 -36.18 13.43
C ILE A 177 65.93 -37.46 14.27
N GLN A 178 64.81 -38.16 14.46
CA GLN A 178 64.76 -39.40 15.25
C GLN A 178 65.62 -40.50 14.63
N GLU A 179 65.60 -40.62 13.30
CA GLU A 179 66.40 -41.59 12.55
C GLU A 179 67.90 -41.24 12.58
N LEU A 180 68.24 -39.95 12.52
CA LEU A 180 69.61 -39.46 12.70
C LEU A 180 70.13 -39.74 14.12
N GLU A 181 69.30 -39.53 15.15
CA GLU A 181 69.64 -39.84 16.54
C GLU A 181 69.91 -41.34 16.76
N GLU A 182 69.15 -42.23 16.12
CA GLU A 182 69.40 -43.68 16.16
C GLU A 182 70.72 -44.04 15.50
N ARG A 183 70.98 -43.53 14.29
CA ARG A 183 72.26 -43.77 13.61
C ARG A 183 73.46 -43.26 14.41
N LEU A 184 73.33 -42.11 15.08
CA LEU A 184 74.38 -41.58 15.95
C LEU A 184 74.66 -42.53 17.12
N LYS A 185 73.61 -43.12 17.74
CA LYS A 185 73.78 -44.10 18.81
C LYS A 185 74.46 -45.38 18.34
N GLU A 186 74.18 -45.84 17.13
CA GLU A 186 74.87 -47.00 16.55
C GLU A 186 76.35 -46.74 16.33
N VAL A 187 76.71 -45.59 15.74
CA VAL A 187 78.11 -45.20 15.52
C VAL A 187 78.86 -45.04 16.85
N ILE A 188 78.26 -44.38 17.84
CA ILE A 188 78.87 -44.26 19.18
C ILE A 188 79.07 -45.63 19.83
N LYS A 189 78.14 -46.59 19.62
CA LYS A 189 78.31 -47.97 20.09
C LYS A 189 79.44 -48.70 19.37
N GLU A 190 79.59 -48.53 18.06
CA GLU A 190 80.69 -49.12 17.28
C GLU A 190 82.06 -48.58 17.71
N ASP A 191 82.18 -47.26 17.92
CA ASP A 191 83.42 -46.64 18.40
C ASP A 191 83.80 -47.09 19.83
N VAL A 192 82.80 -47.31 20.70
CA VAL A 192 83.01 -47.81 22.07
C VAL A 192 83.38 -49.30 22.12
N TYR A 193 83.02 -50.10 21.10
CA TYR A 193 83.35 -51.54 21.04
C TYR A 193 84.67 -51.84 20.31
N ASN A 194 85.18 -50.90 19.50
CA ASN A 194 86.44 -51.00 18.77
C ASN A 194 87.66 -50.41 19.51
N THR A 195 87.51 -50.05 20.79
CA THR A 195 88.59 -49.63 21.69
C THR A 195 88.75 -50.63 22.82
#